data_AF-A0A5R1NQZ7-F1
#
_entry.id   AF-A0A5R1NQZ7-F1
#
_cell.length_a   1.000
_cell.length_b   1.000
_cell.length_c   1.000
_cell.angle_alpha   90.00
_cell.angle_beta   90.00
_cell.angle_gamma   90.00
#
_symmetry.space_group_name_H-M   'P 1'
#
loop_
_entity.id
_entity.type
_entity.pdbx_description
1 polymer ?
#
loop_
_entity_poly.entity_id
_entity_poly.type
_entity_poly.pdbx_seq_one_letter_code
_entity_poly.pdbx_strand_id
1 'polypeptide(L)'
;MPTTTSGGAADAGTTPALATPGKIIAVHLNYPSRAAQRGRTPEQPSYFLKPASSLSSSGTPVDRPDGCELLVFEGEIALVIGRRTRGVSPADGWAAVSHVTCANDFGVYDLRYADKGSNLRSKGADGFTPVGPTLLPTAGLDPAALRIRTWVNGTLAQEDTTADLLFGFGRLVADLSQLITLEPGDLILTGTPAGSSVVGPGDTVEVEVDAPGAPGAPRTGRLVSPIRQGTVPFGAFGAGPRVDDLQRTEAWGSAEAAGLAPASAATPEPAPAAAPFDLTSELKAQINGVGTATLSAQLRKRGLNAVSIDGLGSTRPGARLVGRARTLRYIPAREDLFESHGGGYNAQKRAFDSLGPGDVLVIEARGERGTGTVGDILALRAQVRGAAGIVTDGGVRDLAAVAALDIPTYHAGPHPAVLGRRHVPWDTDLTVACGGASVQPGDVIVGDADGLIVIPSHLVEEVVASAIVQEREETFIAAMVAAGHGVDGLYPMNAEWRASYRVWQEEQA
;
A
#
# COMPACT_ATOMS: atom_id res chain seq x y z
N MET A 1 -58.41 24.26 46.79
CA MET A 1 -58.46 25.58 46.11
C MET A 1 -57.03 26.04 45.92
N PRO A 2 -56.52 26.08 44.69
CA PRO A 2 -55.09 26.17 44.40
C PRO A 2 -54.61 27.62 44.48
N THR A 3 -53.39 27.81 45.01
CA THR A 3 -52.62 29.03 44.87
C THR A 3 -51.79 28.96 43.59
N THR A 4 -52.04 29.95 42.74
CA THR A 4 -51.39 30.26 41.47
C THR A 4 -49.87 30.28 41.56
N THR A 5 -49.19 29.59 40.66
CA THR A 5 -47.77 29.80 40.34
C THR A 5 -47.68 30.49 38.98
N SER A 6 -47.08 31.67 39.00
CA SER A 6 -46.80 32.55 37.87
C SER A 6 -45.84 31.89 36.87
N GLY A 7 -46.15 32.04 35.58
CA GLY A 7 -45.31 31.59 34.47
C GLY A 7 -43.93 32.25 34.48
N GLY A 8 -42.89 31.41 34.49
CA GLY A 8 -41.55 31.78 34.10
C GLY A 8 -41.40 31.60 32.59
N ALA A 9 -40.90 32.64 31.93
CA ALA A 9 -40.58 32.63 30.51
C ALA A 9 -39.64 31.47 30.16
N ALA A 10 -39.92 30.81 29.04
CA ALA A 10 -39.04 29.80 28.46
C ALA A 10 -37.70 30.45 28.13
N ASP A 11 -36.67 30.05 28.87
CA ASP A 11 -35.29 30.38 28.57
C ASP A 11 -34.92 29.77 27.22
N ALA A 12 -34.36 30.59 26.33
CA ALA A 12 -34.03 30.21 24.96
C ALA A 12 -32.80 29.28 24.98
N GLY A 13 -33.06 27.99 25.19
CA GLY A 13 -32.33 26.86 24.63
C GLY A 13 -30.80 26.90 24.68
N THR A 14 -30.22 26.78 25.88
CA THR A 14 -28.82 26.35 26.01
C THR A 14 -28.70 24.95 25.38
N THR A 15 -27.98 24.86 24.26
CA THR A 15 -27.70 23.56 23.63
C THR A 15 -26.90 22.71 24.62
N PRO A 16 -27.29 21.45 24.91
CA PRO A 16 -26.54 20.61 25.83
C PRO A 16 -25.11 20.42 25.29
N ALA A 17 -24.12 20.76 26.12
CA ALA A 17 -22.72 20.50 25.81
C ALA A 17 -22.49 18.98 25.72
N LEU A 18 -21.66 18.55 24.77
CA LEU A 18 -21.31 17.15 24.61
C LEU A 18 -20.54 16.67 25.84
N ALA A 19 -21.11 15.72 26.58
CA ALA A 19 -20.40 15.06 27.69
C ALA A 19 -19.22 14.24 27.16
N THR A 20 -18.19 14.03 27.99
CA THR A 20 -17.05 13.18 27.61
C THR A 20 -17.54 11.76 27.25
N PRO A 21 -17.33 11.30 26.01
CA PRO A 21 -17.81 9.99 25.57
C PRO A 21 -17.03 8.86 26.25
N GLY A 22 -17.67 7.71 26.44
CA GLY A 22 -16.98 6.51 26.93
C GLY A 22 -15.97 6.00 25.91
N LYS A 23 -16.34 6.04 24.63
CA LYS A 23 -15.45 5.76 23.50
C LYS A 23 -15.79 6.60 22.27
N ILE A 24 -14.75 6.86 21.49
CA ILE A 24 -14.82 7.51 20.19
C ILE A 24 -14.36 6.49 19.15
N ILE A 25 -15.28 6.02 18.32
CA ILE A 25 -15.00 5.08 17.23
C ILE A 25 -15.05 5.85 15.93
N ALA A 26 -14.07 5.65 15.05
CA ALA A 26 -14.01 6.29 13.75
C ALA A 26 -13.93 5.26 12.63
N VAL A 27 -14.59 5.56 11.51
CA VAL A 27 -14.62 4.71 10.30
C VAL A 27 -13.49 5.13 9.36
N HIS A 28 -12.72 4.17 8.85
CA HIS A 28 -11.59 4.48 7.95
C HIS A 28 -12.03 5.09 6.61
N LEU A 29 -13.13 4.62 6.03
CA LEU A 29 -13.59 5.01 4.70
C LEU A 29 -15.08 4.70 4.54
N ASN A 30 -15.88 5.69 4.16
CA ASN A 30 -17.34 5.53 4.02
C ASN A 30 -18.00 6.29 2.86
N TYR A 31 -17.34 7.32 2.32
CA TYR A 31 -17.84 8.06 1.17
C TYR A 31 -17.28 7.47 -0.14
N PRO A 32 -18.11 7.22 -1.17
CA PRO A 32 -17.63 6.79 -2.48
C PRO A 32 -16.63 7.78 -3.10
N SER A 33 -16.85 9.09 -2.92
CA SER A 33 -15.95 10.15 -3.38
C SER A 33 -14.54 9.97 -2.82
N ARG A 34 -14.43 9.74 -1.50
CA ARG A 34 -13.15 9.47 -0.83
C ARG A 34 -12.55 8.13 -1.24
N ALA A 35 -13.38 7.10 -1.46
CA ALA A 35 -12.93 5.79 -1.91
C ALA A 35 -12.32 5.83 -3.31
N ALA A 36 -12.96 6.57 -4.23
CA ALA A 36 -12.45 6.86 -5.55
C ALA A 36 -11.13 7.63 -5.50
N GLN A 37 -11.02 8.67 -4.66
CA GLN A 37 -9.78 9.43 -4.46
C GLN A 37 -8.63 8.53 -3.95
N ARG A 38 -8.95 7.54 -3.11
CA ARG A 38 -7.97 6.57 -2.57
C ARG A 38 -7.70 5.39 -3.50
N GLY A 39 -8.41 5.27 -4.62
CA GLY A 39 -8.29 4.14 -5.55
C GLY A 39 -8.70 2.79 -4.95
N ARG A 40 -9.45 2.77 -3.85
CA ARG A 40 -9.88 1.53 -3.17
C ARG A 40 -11.27 1.69 -2.57
N THR A 41 -12.10 0.66 -2.73
CA THR A 41 -13.43 0.59 -2.12
C THR A 41 -13.52 -0.66 -1.25
N PRO A 42 -13.69 -0.52 0.08
CA PRO A 42 -13.79 -1.67 0.97
C PRO A 42 -15.15 -2.36 0.83
N GLU A 43 -15.17 -3.69 0.95
CA GLU A 43 -16.42 -4.48 0.95
C GLU A 43 -17.19 -4.36 2.29
N GLN A 44 -16.46 -4.10 3.38
CA GLN A 44 -16.98 -4.01 4.74
C GLN A 44 -16.37 -2.81 5.48
N PRO A 45 -17.09 -2.22 6.45
CA PRO A 45 -16.55 -1.12 7.25
C PRO A 45 -15.37 -1.61 8.11
N SER A 46 -14.44 -0.70 8.38
CA SER A 46 -13.33 -0.93 9.31
C SER A 46 -13.16 0.29 10.21
N TYR A 47 -12.72 0.05 11.44
CA TYR A 47 -12.79 1.05 12.50
C TYR A 47 -11.47 1.20 13.25
N PHE A 48 -11.30 2.35 13.89
CA PHE A 48 -10.27 2.58 14.88
C PHE A 48 -10.83 3.40 16.05
N LEU A 49 -10.07 3.47 17.14
CA LEU A 49 -10.43 4.24 18.33
C LEU A 49 -9.63 5.52 18.39
N LYS A 50 -10.31 6.61 18.74
CA LYS A 50 -9.66 7.87 19.13
C LYS A 50 -9.70 8.02 20.65
N PRO A 51 -8.59 8.42 21.31
CA PRO A 51 -8.59 8.68 22.75
C PRO A 51 -9.57 9.79 23.11
N ALA A 52 -10.28 9.67 24.25
CA ALA A 52 -11.18 10.73 24.71
C ALA A 52 -10.46 12.05 25.00
N SER A 53 -9.14 12.03 25.30
CA SER A 53 -8.31 13.23 25.47
C SER A 53 -8.14 14.05 24.20
N SER A 54 -8.35 13.45 23.02
CA SER A 54 -8.31 14.17 21.75
C SER A 54 -9.55 15.05 21.52
N LEU A 55 -10.62 14.89 22.32
CA LEU A 55 -11.84 15.66 22.17
C LEU A 55 -11.60 17.16 22.43
N SER A 56 -12.14 18.01 21.57
CA SER A 56 -12.13 19.47 21.75
C SER A 56 -13.41 20.11 21.25
N SER A 57 -13.60 21.40 21.57
CA SER A 57 -14.78 22.18 21.19
C SER A 57 -14.44 23.24 20.14
N SER A 58 -15.48 23.75 19.48
CA SER A 58 -15.36 24.87 18.53
C SER A 58 -14.57 26.05 19.10
N GLY A 59 -13.63 26.58 18.33
CA GLY A 59 -12.72 27.65 18.70
C GLY A 59 -11.46 27.21 19.44
N THR A 60 -11.38 25.94 19.89
CA THR A 60 -10.16 25.41 20.51
C THR A 60 -9.10 25.19 19.42
N PRO A 61 -7.88 25.73 19.57
CA PRO A 61 -6.82 25.51 18.60
C PRO A 61 -6.41 24.03 18.50
N VAL A 62 -6.13 23.58 17.28
CA VAL A 62 -5.52 22.27 17.00
C VAL A 62 -4.04 22.49 16.69
N ASP A 63 -3.17 21.86 17.45
CA ASP A 63 -1.74 21.98 17.26
C ASP A 63 -1.24 21.02 16.19
N ARG A 64 -0.58 21.53 15.15
CA ARG A 64 0.33 20.71 14.35
C ARG A 64 1.55 20.39 15.23
N PRO A 65 1.80 19.12 15.61
CA PRO A 65 2.92 18.78 16.48
C PRO A 65 4.25 19.26 15.90
N ASP A 66 5.19 19.58 16.79
CA ASP A 66 6.53 19.98 16.38
C ASP A 66 7.22 18.87 15.57
N GLY A 67 7.89 19.22 14.49
CA GLY A 67 8.51 18.25 13.56
C GLY A 67 7.54 17.50 12.62
N CYS A 68 6.22 17.66 12.76
CA CYS A 68 5.26 17.18 11.76
C CYS A 68 4.97 18.26 10.70
N GLU A 69 4.85 17.86 9.45
CA GLU A 69 4.46 18.74 8.34
C GLU A 69 3.05 18.48 7.80
N LEU A 70 2.53 17.24 7.90
CA LEU A 70 1.29 16.80 7.23
C LEU A 70 0.11 16.65 8.21
N LEU A 71 -0.32 17.75 8.85
CA LEU A 71 -1.58 17.78 9.58
C LEU A 71 -2.74 17.89 8.59
N VAL A 72 -3.64 16.90 8.60
CA VAL A 72 -4.77 16.80 7.68
C VAL A 72 -6.07 16.92 8.44
N PHE A 73 -7.01 17.67 7.88
CA PHE A 73 -8.39 17.75 8.37
C PHE A 73 -9.26 16.72 7.66
N GLU A 74 -10.27 16.19 8.34
CA GLU A 74 -11.26 15.28 7.78
C GLU A 74 -12.62 15.65 8.39
N GLY A 75 -13.41 16.47 7.69
CA GLY A 75 -14.75 16.83 8.16
C GLY A 75 -15.67 15.62 8.13
N GLU A 76 -16.34 15.33 9.25
CA GLU A 76 -17.20 14.16 9.40
C GLU A 76 -18.53 14.49 10.10
N ILE A 77 -19.52 13.62 9.86
CA ILE A 77 -20.74 13.57 10.68
C ILE A 77 -20.47 12.63 11.86
N ALA A 78 -20.65 13.12 13.07
CA ALA A 78 -20.56 12.33 14.29
C ALA A 78 -21.96 11.91 14.76
N LEU A 79 -22.13 10.62 15.05
CA LEU A 79 -23.33 10.06 15.68
C LEU A 79 -23.14 10.02 17.19
N VAL A 80 -24.13 10.50 17.94
CA VAL A 80 -24.17 10.40 19.41
C VAL A 80 -25.12 9.30 19.81
N ILE A 81 -24.61 8.20 20.38
CA ILE A 81 -25.43 7.10 20.85
C ILE A 81 -26.30 7.56 22.02
N GLY A 82 -27.61 7.32 21.94
CA GLY A 82 -28.59 7.77 22.93
C GLY A 82 -28.98 6.74 23.96
N ARG A 83 -28.82 5.45 23.62
CA ARG A 83 -29.23 4.31 24.45
C ARG A 83 -28.23 3.18 24.34
N ARG A 84 -28.11 2.39 25.41
CA ARG A 84 -27.32 1.16 25.41
C ARG A 84 -27.78 0.25 24.25
N THR A 85 -26.85 -0.13 23.38
CA THR A 85 -27.15 -0.82 22.11
C THR A 85 -26.19 -2.00 21.90
N ARG A 86 -26.75 -3.17 21.59
CA ARG A 86 -26.01 -4.42 21.33
C ARG A 86 -26.79 -5.31 20.38
N GLY A 87 -26.12 -5.88 19.38
CA GLY A 87 -26.66 -6.88 18.46
C GLY A 87 -27.90 -6.42 17.68
N VAL A 88 -27.99 -5.13 17.35
CA VAL A 88 -29.15 -4.60 16.59
C VAL A 88 -29.01 -4.89 15.11
N SER A 89 -30.15 -4.94 14.40
CA SER A 89 -30.16 -5.07 12.95
C SER A 89 -29.75 -3.75 12.27
N PRO A 90 -29.29 -3.77 11.00
CA PRO A 90 -29.01 -2.54 10.25
C PRO A 90 -30.21 -1.58 10.14
N ALA A 91 -31.44 -2.11 10.10
CA ALA A 91 -32.67 -1.31 10.06
C ALA A 91 -32.94 -0.60 11.39
N ASP A 92 -32.58 -1.21 12.52
CA ASP A 92 -32.82 -0.66 13.86
C ASP A 92 -31.67 0.21 14.38
N GLY A 93 -30.50 0.15 13.73
CA GLY A 93 -29.29 0.83 14.18
C GLY A 93 -29.45 2.35 14.30
N TRP A 94 -30.16 2.99 13.38
CA TRP A 94 -30.39 4.45 13.42
C TRP A 94 -31.17 4.88 14.67
N ALA A 95 -32.13 4.07 15.14
CA ALA A 95 -32.94 4.36 16.32
C ALA A 95 -32.14 4.37 17.63
N ALA A 96 -30.88 3.92 17.61
CA ALA A 96 -29.97 4.04 18.75
C ALA A 96 -29.29 5.42 18.84
N VAL A 97 -29.29 6.20 17.76
CA VAL A 97 -28.63 7.50 17.68
C VAL A 97 -29.57 8.58 18.19
N SER A 98 -29.14 9.34 19.20
CA SER A 98 -29.93 10.45 19.76
C SER A 98 -29.73 11.76 19.02
N HIS A 99 -28.49 12.03 18.61
CA HIS A 99 -28.10 13.27 17.96
C HIS A 99 -27.07 13.02 16.86
N VAL A 100 -27.03 13.93 15.89
CA VAL A 100 -25.90 14.10 14.98
C VAL A 100 -25.24 15.45 15.20
N THR A 101 -23.96 15.55 14.92
CA THR A 101 -23.23 16.82 14.94
C THR A 101 -22.06 16.78 13.96
N CYS A 102 -21.37 17.89 13.74
CA CYS A 102 -20.11 17.87 13.00
C CYS A 102 -18.95 17.48 13.90
N ALA A 103 -17.96 16.82 13.30
CA ALA A 103 -16.66 16.56 13.87
C ALA A 103 -15.58 16.84 12.83
N ASN A 104 -14.35 17.03 13.30
CA ASN A 104 -13.18 17.06 12.44
C ASN A 104 -12.18 16.00 12.93
N ASP A 105 -11.96 14.98 12.13
CA ASP A 105 -11.04 13.88 12.44
C ASP A 105 -9.62 14.24 12.00
N PHE A 106 -8.98 15.14 12.77
CA PHE A 106 -7.62 15.54 12.49
C PHE A 106 -6.64 14.37 12.65
N GLY A 107 -5.61 14.37 11.81
CA GLY A 107 -4.49 13.46 11.95
C GLY A 107 -3.22 13.94 11.27
N VAL A 108 -2.08 13.48 11.78
CA VAL A 108 -0.77 13.68 11.17
C VAL A 108 -0.37 12.47 10.35
N TYR A 109 -0.06 12.69 9.07
CA TYR A 109 0.34 11.60 8.18
C TYR A 109 1.77 11.14 8.47
N ASP A 110 2.56 12.00 9.10
CA ASP A 110 3.94 11.79 9.51
C ASP A 110 4.14 10.57 10.43
N LEU A 111 3.08 10.13 11.12
CA LEU A 111 3.12 8.98 12.04
C LEU A 111 2.36 7.74 11.51
N ARG A 112 1.76 7.81 10.32
CA ARG A 112 0.98 6.68 9.76
C ARG A 112 1.80 5.42 9.55
N TYR A 113 3.10 5.56 9.25
CA TYR A 113 3.99 4.42 9.08
C TYR A 113 4.10 3.58 10.36
N ALA A 114 4.07 4.22 11.53
CA ALA A 114 4.16 3.57 12.82
C ALA A 114 2.79 3.06 13.31
N ASP A 115 1.71 3.75 12.94
CA ASP A 115 0.36 3.50 13.44
C ASP A 115 -0.57 2.85 12.41
N LYS A 116 -0.01 2.18 11.39
CA LYS A 116 -0.77 1.65 10.26
C LYS A 116 -1.90 0.73 10.75
N GLY A 117 -3.13 1.18 10.51
CA GLY A 117 -4.37 0.46 10.85
C GLY A 117 -4.96 0.79 12.23
N SER A 118 -4.15 1.15 13.24
CA SER A 118 -4.67 1.54 14.56
C SER A 118 -4.97 3.04 14.66
N ASN A 119 -4.21 3.86 13.92
CA ASN A 119 -4.25 5.33 13.92
C ASN A 119 -4.09 6.00 15.30
N LEU A 120 -3.62 5.25 16.32
CA LEU A 120 -3.75 5.67 17.71
C LEU A 120 -3.05 7.01 18.02
N ARG A 121 -1.78 7.18 17.67
CA ARG A 121 -1.02 8.42 17.89
C ARG A 121 -1.25 9.40 16.74
N SER A 122 -1.27 8.92 15.51
CA SER A 122 -1.47 9.75 14.30
C SER A 122 -2.79 10.50 14.30
N LYS A 123 -3.85 9.97 14.94
CA LYS A 123 -5.17 10.62 15.08
C LYS A 123 -5.58 10.90 16.52
N GLY A 124 -4.72 10.65 17.50
CA GLY A 124 -5.10 10.69 18.93
C GLY A 124 -4.42 11.75 19.77
N ALA A 125 -3.71 12.72 19.16
CA ALA A 125 -3.17 13.85 19.89
C ALA A 125 -4.29 14.70 20.51
N ASP A 126 -3.96 15.42 21.58
CA ASP A 126 -4.92 16.30 22.26
C ASP A 126 -5.47 17.33 21.26
N GLY A 127 -6.80 17.50 21.27
CA GLY A 127 -7.51 18.39 20.35
C GLY A 127 -7.76 17.86 18.94
N PHE A 128 -7.30 16.66 18.55
CA PHE A 128 -7.50 16.09 17.21
C PHE A 128 -8.92 15.58 16.92
N THR A 129 -9.87 15.79 17.83
CA THR A 129 -11.29 15.48 17.64
C THR A 129 -12.17 16.65 18.06
N PRO A 130 -12.15 17.79 17.36
CA PRO A 130 -13.17 18.81 17.55
C PRO A 130 -14.55 18.23 17.22
N VAL A 131 -15.54 18.48 18.08
CA VAL A 131 -16.93 18.05 17.91
C VAL A 131 -17.89 19.15 18.38
N GLY A 132 -19.07 19.26 17.77
CA GLY A 132 -20.04 20.32 18.05
C GLY A 132 -20.11 21.31 16.88
N PRO A 133 -20.53 22.57 17.05
CA PRO A 133 -20.88 23.21 18.30
C PRO A 133 -22.30 22.88 18.77
N THR A 134 -23.19 22.45 17.88
CA THR A 134 -24.58 22.09 18.22
C THR A 134 -24.87 20.63 17.92
N LEU A 135 -25.58 19.97 18.84
CA LEU A 135 -26.12 18.62 18.65
C LEU A 135 -27.52 18.72 18.05
N LEU A 136 -27.74 18.12 16.88
CA LEU A 136 -29.04 18.05 16.23
C LEU A 136 -29.75 16.76 16.65
N PRO A 137 -30.92 16.84 17.31
CA PRO A 137 -31.71 15.64 17.59
C PRO A 137 -32.05 14.89 16.31
N THR A 138 -31.97 13.55 16.32
CA THR A 138 -32.27 12.72 15.14
C THR A 138 -33.76 12.62 14.82
N ALA A 139 -34.63 13.03 15.75
CA ALA A 139 -36.07 13.02 15.55
C ALA A 139 -36.47 13.88 14.34
N GLY A 140 -37.06 13.26 13.32
CA GLY A 140 -37.46 13.93 12.09
C GLY A 140 -36.35 14.14 11.06
N LEU A 141 -35.14 13.62 11.31
CA LEU A 141 -34.06 13.58 10.32
C LEU A 141 -34.06 12.26 9.56
N ASP A 142 -33.84 12.34 8.25
CA ASP A 142 -33.51 11.18 7.43
C ASP A 142 -31.98 10.98 7.41
N PRO A 143 -31.47 9.83 7.89
CA PRO A 143 -30.03 9.56 7.89
C PRO A 143 -29.39 9.55 6.50
N ALA A 144 -30.17 9.40 5.42
CA ALA A 144 -29.69 9.43 4.04
C ALA A 144 -29.79 10.82 3.38
N ALA A 145 -30.22 11.85 4.11
CA ALA A 145 -30.42 13.21 3.58
C ALA A 145 -29.69 14.30 4.35
N LEU A 146 -28.62 13.96 5.06
CA LEU A 146 -27.74 14.93 5.72
C LEU A 146 -26.68 15.40 4.73
N ARG A 147 -26.28 16.66 4.84
CA ARG A 147 -25.17 17.24 4.07
C ARG A 147 -24.08 17.69 5.01
N ILE A 148 -22.84 17.46 4.59
CA ILE A 148 -21.64 17.94 5.26
C ILE A 148 -20.88 18.90 4.36
N ARG A 149 -20.32 19.95 4.96
CA ARG A 149 -19.44 20.90 4.30
C ARG A 149 -18.24 21.21 5.19
N THR A 150 -17.08 21.35 4.56
CA THR A 150 -15.84 21.77 5.22
C THR A 150 -15.22 22.93 4.47
N TRP A 151 -14.79 23.97 5.18
CA TRP A 151 -14.07 25.11 4.64
C TRP A 151 -12.68 25.21 5.25
N VAL A 152 -11.71 25.66 4.45
CA VAL A 152 -10.38 26.07 4.92
C VAL A 152 -10.23 27.55 4.57
N ASN A 153 -10.03 28.39 5.59
CA ASN A 153 -9.93 29.84 5.44
C ASN A 153 -11.11 30.45 4.64
N GLY A 154 -12.32 29.94 4.89
CA GLY A 154 -13.54 30.36 4.19
C GLY A 154 -13.73 29.77 2.78
N THR A 155 -12.74 29.06 2.23
CA THR A 155 -12.84 28.38 0.92
C THR A 155 -13.42 26.98 1.11
N LEU A 156 -14.47 26.64 0.36
CA LEU A 156 -15.11 25.32 0.44
C LEU A 156 -14.13 24.25 -0.08
N ALA A 157 -13.79 23.29 0.78
CA ALA A 157 -12.85 22.21 0.50
C ALA A 157 -13.53 20.83 0.38
N GLN A 158 -14.62 20.61 1.13
CA GLN A 158 -15.43 19.40 1.06
C GLN A 158 -16.91 19.75 1.02
N GLU A 159 -17.70 19.06 0.20
CA GLU A 159 -19.16 19.10 0.22
C GLU A 159 -19.69 17.76 -0.29
N ASP A 160 -20.53 17.09 0.49
CA ASP A 160 -21.16 15.82 0.10
C ASP A 160 -22.43 15.56 0.92
N THR A 161 -23.19 14.53 0.55
CA THR A 161 -24.42 14.11 1.24
C THR A 161 -24.34 12.66 1.69
N THR A 162 -25.22 12.27 2.61
CA THR A 162 -25.26 10.90 3.13
C THR A 162 -26.07 9.93 2.26
N ALA A 163 -26.57 10.36 1.10
CA ALA A 163 -27.42 9.56 0.23
C ALA A 163 -26.71 8.31 -0.32
N ASP A 164 -25.42 8.44 -0.64
CA ASP A 164 -24.63 7.43 -1.34
C ASP A 164 -23.53 6.81 -0.47
N LEU A 165 -23.65 6.85 0.86
CA LEU A 165 -22.65 6.25 1.76
C LEU A 165 -22.44 4.76 1.43
N LEU A 166 -21.18 4.32 1.41
CA LEU A 166 -20.81 2.91 1.26
C LEU A 166 -21.47 2.05 2.35
N PHE A 167 -21.50 2.59 3.58
CA PHE A 167 -22.10 1.98 4.75
C PHE A 167 -22.97 3.02 5.47
N GLY A 168 -24.30 2.94 5.26
CA GLY A 168 -25.26 3.79 5.95
C GLY A 168 -25.18 3.66 7.48
N PHE A 169 -25.59 4.70 8.21
CA PHE A 169 -25.40 4.80 9.66
C PHE A 169 -26.01 3.65 10.47
N GLY A 170 -27.20 3.17 10.07
CA GLY A 170 -27.81 2.00 10.71
C GLY A 170 -26.93 0.74 10.59
N ARG A 171 -26.26 0.53 9.45
CA ARG A 171 -25.31 -0.58 9.24
C ARG A 171 -24.07 -0.43 10.10
N LEU A 172 -23.50 0.77 10.23
CA LEU A 172 -22.32 1.01 11.09
C LEU A 172 -22.63 0.69 12.56
N VAL A 173 -23.77 1.19 13.07
CA VAL A 173 -24.21 0.90 14.44
C VAL A 173 -24.44 -0.59 14.64
N ALA A 174 -25.16 -1.24 13.71
CA ALA A 174 -25.43 -2.67 13.77
C ALA A 174 -24.12 -3.49 13.81
N ASP A 175 -23.21 -3.19 12.90
CA ASP A 175 -21.95 -3.92 12.74
C ASP A 175 -21.07 -3.83 13.99
N LEU A 176 -20.83 -2.62 14.51
CA LEU A 176 -20.11 -2.41 15.77
C LEU A 176 -20.81 -3.13 16.94
N SER A 177 -22.14 -3.06 16.98
CA SER A 177 -22.93 -3.61 18.08
C SER A 177 -22.92 -5.14 18.16
N GLN A 178 -22.44 -5.85 17.14
CA GLN A 178 -22.32 -7.31 17.18
C GLN A 178 -21.41 -7.75 18.34
N LEU A 179 -20.26 -7.09 18.46
CA LEU A 179 -19.22 -7.44 19.45
C LEU A 179 -19.08 -6.40 20.56
N ILE A 180 -19.35 -5.13 20.28
CA ILE A 180 -19.10 -4.02 21.20
C ILE A 180 -20.43 -3.46 21.67
N THR A 181 -20.68 -3.45 22.98
CA THR A 181 -21.83 -2.69 23.50
C THR A 181 -21.57 -1.19 23.32
N LEU A 182 -22.48 -0.50 22.65
CA LEU A 182 -22.47 0.95 22.53
C LEU A 182 -23.27 1.54 23.70
N GLU A 183 -22.73 2.54 24.37
CA GLU A 183 -23.30 3.18 25.56
C GLU A 183 -23.81 4.58 25.20
N PRO A 184 -24.80 5.12 25.94
CA PRO A 184 -25.21 6.51 25.79
C PRO A 184 -24.01 7.46 25.91
N GLY A 185 -23.89 8.40 24.97
CA GLY A 185 -22.80 9.37 24.88
C GLY A 185 -21.63 8.93 24.02
N ASP A 186 -21.51 7.66 23.62
CA ASP A 186 -20.46 7.24 22.69
C ASP A 186 -20.58 7.94 21.34
N LEU A 187 -19.43 8.16 20.70
CA LEU A 187 -19.34 8.80 19.39
C LEU A 187 -18.93 7.80 18.31
N ILE A 188 -19.59 7.91 17.16
CA ILE A 188 -19.16 7.27 15.92
C ILE A 188 -18.90 8.36 14.88
N LEU A 189 -17.63 8.55 14.51
CA LEU A 189 -17.20 9.36 13.38
C LEU A 189 -17.34 8.51 12.10
N THR A 190 -18.12 9.01 11.15
CA THR A 190 -18.71 8.17 10.08
C THR A 190 -17.95 8.17 8.77
N GLY A 191 -16.75 8.72 8.73
CA GLY A 191 -15.92 8.91 7.55
C GLY A 191 -16.08 10.31 6.96
N THR A 192 -15.15 10.65 6.07
CA THR A 192 -15.05 11.96 5.41
C THR A 192 -15.20 11.84 3.89
N PRO A 193 -15.82 12.81 3.20
CA PRO A 193 -15.84 12.87 1.74
C PRO A 193 -14.48 13.25 1.14
N ALA A 194 -14.36 13.20 -0.19
CA ALA A 194 -13.16 13.71 -0.88
C ALA A 194 -12.91 15.20 -0.57
N GLY A 195 -11.66 15.64 -0.69
CA GLY A 195 -11.25 17.04 -0.47
C GLY A 195 -10.53 17.32 0.85
N SER A 196 -10.33 16.30 1.71
CA SER A 196 -9.40 16.40 2.84
C SER A 196 -7.99 16.72 2.34
N SER A 197 -7.32 17.67 2.97
CA SER A 197 -5.97 18.10 2.60
C SER A 197 -5.15 18.58 3.81
N VAL A 198 -3.90 18.96 3.57
CA VAL A 198 -2.99 19.47 4.60
C VAL A 198 -3.36 20.90 4.99
N VAL A 199 -3.28 21.21 6.29
CA VAL A 199 -3.44 22.55 6.86
C VAL A 199 -2.26 22.89 7.76
N GLY A 200 -1.88 24.16 7.77
CA GLY A 200 -0.73 24.68 8.50
C GLY A 200 -1.10 25.68 9.60
N PRO A 201 -0.15 26.00 10.49
CA PRO A 201 -0.33 27.05 11.49
C PRO A 201 -0.81 28.37 10.87
N GLY A 202 -1.87 28.95 11.43
CA GLY A 202 -2.53 30.15 10.92
C GLY A 202 -3.79 29.86 10.11
N ASP A 203 -3.96 28.64 9.60
CA ASP A 203 -5.20 28.24 8.92
C ASP A 203 -6.36 28.09 9.92
N THR A 204 -7.59 28.18 9.41
CA THR A 204 -8.81 27.85 10.15
C THR A 204 -9.64 26.88 9.33
N VAL A 205 -9.99 25.75 9.94
CA VAL A 205 -10.89 24.75 9.34
C VAL A 205 -12.26 24.88 9.98
N GLU A 206 -13.31 24.90 9.16
CA GLU A 206 -14.69 24.97 9.63
C GLU A 206 -15.49 23.78 9.07
N VAL A 207 -16.22 23.06 9.92
CA VAL A 207 -17.11 21.95 9.48
C VAL A 207 -18.55 22.29 9.86
N GLU A 208 -19.51 22.02 8.97
CA GLU A 208 -20.94 22.16 9.27
C GLU A 208 -21.72 20.96 8.71
N VAL A 209 -22.70 20.50 9.49
CA VAL A 209 -23.67 19.50 9.06
C VAL A 209 -25.07 20.12 9.09
N ASP A 210 -25.82 19.96 8.01
CA ASP A 210 -27.21 20.40 7.92
C ASP A 210 -28.13 19.32 7.34
N ALA A 211 -29.44 19.46 7.60
CA ALA A 211 -30.48 18.59 7.08
C ALA A 211 -31.45 19.42 6.22
N PRO A 212 -31.09 19.76 4.97
CA PRO A 212 -31.82 20.75 4.17
C PRO A 212 -33.24 20.31 3.82
N GLY A 213 -33.51 19.00 3.75
CA GLY A 213 -34.83 18.44 3.47
C GLY A 213 -35.72 18.25 4.70
N ALA A 214 -35.20 18.43 5.91
CA ALA A 214 -35.97 18.24 7.14
C ALA A 214 -36.75 19.52 7.52
N PRO A 215 -37.86 19.40 8.27
CA PRO A 215 -38.62 20.56 8.75
C PRO A 215 -37.72 21.56 9.51
N GLY A 216 -37.73 22.83 9.07
CA GLY A 216 -36.90 23.88 9.67
C GLY A 216 -35.44 23.91 9.21
N ALA A 217 -35.02 23.01 8.31
CA ALA A 217 -33.67 22.91 7.77
C ALA A 217 -32.56 23.06 8.84
N PRO A 218 -32.59 22.22 9.90
CA PRO A 218 -31.70 22.37 11.04
C PRO A 218 -30.23 22.21 10.62
N ARG A 219 -29.35 22.92 11.33
CA ARG A 219 -27.90 22.93 11.09
C ARG A 219 -27.13 22.98 12.40
N THR A 220 -25.95 22.39 12.42
CA THR A 220 -25.06 22.37 13.59
C THR A 220 -24.40 23.72 13.86
N GLY A 221 -24.40 24.63 12.87
CA GLY A 221 -23.46 25.75 12.83
C GLY A 221 -22.04 25.28 12.53
N ARG A 222 -21.12 26.24 12.40
CA ARG A 222 -19.72 25.96 12.05
C ARG A 222 -18.90 25.55 13.28
N LEU A 223 -18.36 24.35 13.24
CA LEU A 223 -17.30 23.88 14.11
C LEU A 223 -15.98 24.48 13.63
N VAL A 224 -15.45 25.45 14.36
CA VAL A 224 -14.25 26.20 13.99
C VAL A 224 -13.03 25.59 14.67
N SER A 225 -11.97 25.32 13.92
CA SER A 225 -10.71 24.75 14.40
C SER A 225 -9.53 25.57 13.88
N PRO A 226 -9.07 26.57 14.65
CA PRO A 226 -7.85 27.31 14.32
C PRO A 226 -6.62 26.40 14.43
N ILE A 227 -5.68 26.50 13.50
CA ILE A 227 -4.46 25.68 13.50
C ILE A 227 -3.29 26.48 14.09
N ARG A 228 -2.56 25.87 15.02
CA ARG A 228 -1.37 26.46 15.66
C ARG A 228 -0.16 25.54 15.50
N GLN A 229 1.04 26.11 15.56
CA GLN A 229 2.26 25.33 15.65
C GLN A 229 2.46 24.85 17.09
N GLY A 230 2.47 23.54 17.29
CA GLY A 230 2.90 22.93 18.55
C GLY A 230 4.38 23.22 18.81
N THR A 231 4.74 23.43 20.07
CA THR A 231 6.09 23.85 20.49
C THR A 231 6.84 22.76 21.27
N VAL A 232 6.21 21.60 21.48
CA VAL A 232 6.79 20.49 22.24
C VAL A 232 7.43 19.51 21.25
N PRO A 233 8.76 19.40 21.21
CA PRO A 233 9.43 18.48 20.30
C PRO A 233 9.20 17.02 20.71
N PHE A 234 9.28 16.12 19.72
CA PHE A 234 9.34 14.69 20.00
C PHE A 234 10.62 14.37 20.78
N GLY A 235 10.52 13.45 21.74
CA GLY A 235 11.68 12.90 22.44
C GLY A 235 12.55 12.03 21.51
N ALA A 236 13.78 11.76 21.93
CA ALA A 236 14.72 10.91 21.19
C ALA A 236 14.39 9.39 21.25
N PHE A 237 13.14 9.04 21.52
CA PHE A 237 12.67 7.66 21.71
C PHE A 237 11.39 7.39 20.93
N GLY A 238 11.19 6.13 20.54
CA GLY A 238 10.03 5.68 19.79
C GLY A 238 10.02 6.16 18.33
N ALA A 239 8.90 5.92 17.65
CA ALA A 239 8.69 6.38 16.29
C ALA A 239 8.40 7.89 16.27
N GLY A 240 9.24 8.66 15.58
CA GLY A 240 9.06 10.09 15.34
C GLY A 240 8.41 10.40 14.00
N PRO A 241 8.18 11.68 13.68
CA PRO A 241 7.64 12.10 12.39
C PRO A 241 8.52 11.63 11.22
N ARG A 242 7.90 11.04 10.19
CA ARG A 242 8.56 10.67 8.93
C ARG A 242 7.64 10.98 7.76
N VAL A 243 8.18 11.66 6.75
CA VAL A 243 7.44 11.95 5.52
C VAL A 243 8.27 11.62 4.29
N ASP A 244 7.65 10.90 3.38
CA ASP A 244 8.07 10.73 1.99
C ASP A 244 6.99 11.24 1.02
N ASP A 245 7.27 11.17 -0.28
CA ASP A 245 6.38 11.68 -1.33
C ASP A 245 5.04 10.92 -1.41
N LEU A 246 4.98 9.68 -0.94
CA LEU A 246 3.72 8.94 -0.83
C LEU A 246 2.86 9.56 0.28
N GLN A 247 3.43 9.81 1.47
CA GLN A 247 2.67 10.48 2.52
C GLN A 247 2.23 11.88 2.10
N ARG A 248 3.06 12.65 1.39
CA ARG A 248 2.68 13.96 0.85
C ARG A 248 1.52 13.84 -0.14
N THR A 249 1.65 12.97 -1.13
CA THR A 249 0.61 12.72 -2.14
C THR A 249 -0.71 12.33 -1.48
N GLU A 250 -0.68 11.41 -0.52
CA GLU A 250 -1.88 10.98 0.18
C GLU A 250 -2.50 12.06 1.08
N ALA A 251 -1.67 12.88 1.73
CA ALA A 251 -2.11 13.94 2.63
C ALA A 251 -2.72 15.11 1.86
N TRP A 252 -2.11 15.51 0.75
CA TRP A 252 -2.62 16.56 -0.13
C TRP A 252 -3.73 16.08 -1.07
N GLY A 253 -3.90 14.76 -1.20
CA GLY A 253 -4.91 14.12 -2.04
C GLY A 253 -4.50 13.91 -3.50
N SER A 254 -3.37 14.48 -3.94
CA SER A 254 -2.73 14.20 -5.23
C SER A 254 -1.26 14.67 -5.21
N ALA A 255 -0.45 14.16 -6.13
CA ALA A 255 0.95 14.58 -6.28
C ALA A 255 1.05 16.06 -6.72
N GLU A 256 0.18 16.49 -7.63
CA GLU A 256 0.10 17.88 -8.08
C GLU A 256 -0.20 18.84 -6.91
N ALA A 257 -1.21 18.50 -6.08
CA ALA A 257 -1.53 19.29 -4.89
C ALA A 257 -0.40 19.27 -3.85
N ALA A 258 0.40 18.21 -3.81
CA ALA A 258 1.60 18.13 -2.98
C ALA A 258 2.80 18.93 -3.51
N GLY A 259 2.67 19.59 -4.68
CA GLY A 259 3.77 20.29 -5.34
C GLY A 259 4.82 19.35 -5.92
N LEU A 260 4.47 18.09 -6.14
CA LEU A 260 5.32 17.07 -6.76
C LEU A 260 5.11 17.08 -8.27
N ALA A 261 6.18 16.85 -9.04
CA ALA A 261 6.11 16.84 -10.49
C ALA A 261 5.09 15.78 -10.98
N PRO A 262 4.27 16.08 -12.02
CA PRO A 262 3.24 15.18 -12.49
C PRO A 262 3.86 13.87 -12.99
N ALA A 263 3.55 12.78 -12.30
CA ALA A 263 3.82 11.42 -12.78
C ALA A 263 2.81 11.07 -13.89
N SER A 264 3.30 10.57 -15.03
CA SER A 264 2.45 10.15 -16.14
C SER A 264 1.51 9.01 -15.74
N ALA A 265 0.24 9.11 -16.12
CA ALA A 265 -0.85 8.20 -15.74
C ALA A 265 -0.58 6.70 -15.92
N ALA A 266 -0.69 5.92 -14.82
CA ALA A 266 -1.00 4.49 -14.79
C ALA A 266 -1.60 4.08 -13.42
N THR A 267 -2.48 3.08 -13.43
CA THR A 267 -3.34 2.53 -12.35
C THR A 267 -2.55 1.90 -11.17
N PRO A 268 -3.21 1.55 -10.03
CA PRO A 268 -2.62 1.66 -8.69
C PRO A 268 -1.46 0.68 -8.44
N GLU A 269 -0.34 1.17 -7.92
CA GLU A 269 0.84 0.35 -7.61
C GLU A 269 0.91 -0.13 -6.14
N PRO A 270 1.57 -1.28 -5.89
CA PRO A 270 1.77 -1.87 -4.56
C PRO A 270 2.75 -1.04 -3.71
N ALA A 271 2.93 -1.43 -2.44
CA ALA A 271 3.80 -0.77 -1.46
C ALA A 271 5.16 -0.31 -2.04
N PRO A 272 5.69 0.85 -1.61
CA PRO A 272 6.80 1.50 -2.30
C PRO A 272 8.04 0.61 -2.33
N ALA A 273 8.52 0.35 -3.55
CA ALA A 273 9.87 -0.11 -3.79
C ALA A 273 10.86 0.91 -3.21
N ALA A 274 11.95 0.40 -2.66
CA ALA A 274 13.13 1.18 -2.32
C ALA A 274 13.53 2.08 -3.51
N ALA A 275 14.23 3.19 -3.24
CA ALA A 275 14.74 4.13 -4.25
C ALA A 275 15.17 3.40 -5.55
N PRO A 276 14.85 3.93 -6.75
CA PRO A 276 14.99 3.20 -8.00
C PRO A 276 16.41 2.68 -8.15
N PHE A 277 16.57 1.39 -7.90
CA PHE A 277 17.83 0.68 -8.01
C PHE A 277 18.22 0.66 -9.49
N ASP A 278 19.34 1.29 -9.81
CA ASP A 278 19.86 1.33 -11.17
C ASP A 278 20.84 0.18 -11.40
N LEU A 279 20.39 -0.87 -12.08
CA LEU A 279 21.25 -1.94 -12.59
C LEU A 279 22.16 -1.41 -13.72
N THR A 280 23.25 -0.74 -13.32
CA THR A 280 24.25 -0.15 -14.20
C THR A 280 25.00 -1.22 -15.02
N SER A 281 25.63 -0.83 -16.12
CA SER A 281 26.50 -1.72 -16.90
C SER A 281 27.66 -2.29 -16.09
N GLU A 282 28.22 -1.48 -15.17
CA GLU A 282 29.29 -1.89 -14.25
C GLU A 282 28.82 -3.03 -13.34
N LEU A 283 27.64 -2.85 -12.71
CA LEU A 283 27.08 -3.84 -11.82
C LEU A 283 26.66 -5.13 -12.57
N LYS A 284 26.17 -5.00 -13.80
CA LYS A 284 25.92 -6.17 -14.67
C LYS A 284 27.21 -6.95 -14.97
N ALA A 285 28.32 -6.24 -15.24
CA ALA A 285 29.61 -6.89 -15.49
C ALA A 285 30.10 -7.63 -14.23
N GLN A 286 29.94 -7.03 -13.05
CA GLN A 286 30.25 -7.65 -11.76
C GLN A 286 29.39 -8.91 -11.51
N ILE A 287 28.07 -8.83 -11.71
CA ILE A 287 27.15 -9.97 -11.59
C ILE A 287 27.53 -11.10 -12.55
N ASN A 288 27.96 -10.76 -13.77
CA ASN A 288 28.42 -11.76 -14.74
C ASN A 288 29.72 -12.46 -14.33
N GLY A 289 30.49 -11.88 -13.40
CA GLY A 289 31.72 -12.46 -12.87
C GLY A 289 31.54 -13.40 -11.67
N VAL A 290 30.32 -13.61 -11.16
CA VAL A 290 30.05 -14.43 -9.97
C VAL A 290 29.05 -15.55 -10.26
N GLY A 291 29.20 -16.75 -9.69
CA GLY A 291 28.26 -17.86 -9.92
C GLY A 291 26.88 -17.65 -9.28
N THR A 292 25.81 -18.20 -9.88
CA THR A 292 24.48 -18.21 -9.24
C THR A 292 24.49 -18.96 -7.90
N ALA A 293 25.29 -20.02 -7.77
CA ALA A 293 25.51 -20.73 -6.50
C ALA A 293 26.11 -19.82 -5.41
N THR A 294 27.10 -18.98 -5.76
CA THR A 294 27.73 -18.02 -4.84
C THR A 294 26.75 -16.94 -4.41
N LEU A 295 25.99 -16.39 -5.35
CA LEU A 295 24.90 -15.44 -5.08
C LEU A 295 23.85 -16.04 -4.14
N SER A 296 23.47 -17.31 -4.36
CA SER A 296 22.56 -18.06 -3.49
C SER A 296 23.09 -18.19 -2.07
N ALA A 297 24.36 -18.56 -1.91
CA ALA A 297 24.99 -18.64 -0.59
C ALA A 297 24.99 -17.29 0.14
N GLN A 298 25.22 -16.18 -0.58
CA GLN A 298 25.22 -14.82 -0.02
C GLN A 298 23.82 -14.34 0.38
N LEU A 299 22.79 -14.66 -0.40
CA LEU A 299 21.40 -14.39 -0.04
C LEU A 299 20.96 -15.21 1.18
N ARG A 300 21.37 -16.48 1.25
CA ARG A 300 21.10 -17.34 2.39
C ARG A 300 21.72 -16.82 3.70
N LYS A 301 22.95 -16.28 3.65
CA LYS A 301 23.59 -15.61 4.81
C LYS A 301 22.76 -14.42 5.33
N ARG A 302 21.91 -13.83 4.49
CA ARG A 302 20.99 -12.71 4.80
C ARG A 302 19.57 -13.19 5.14
N GLY A 303 19.37 -14.49 5.33
CA GLY A 303 18.07 -15.08 5.68
C GLY A 303 17.16 -15.38 4.49
N LEU A 304 17.60 -15.11 3.26
CA LEU A 304 16.80 -15.33 2.04
C LEU A 304 17.11 -16.70 1.45
N ASN A 305 16.23 -17.66 1.71
CA ASN A 305 16.38 -19.06 1.26
C ASN A 305 15.49 -19.42 0.05
N ALA A 306 14.40 -18.69 -0.17
CA ALA A 306 13.40 -18.99 -1.20
C ALA A 306 13.53 -18.05 -2.41
N VAL A 307 14.71 -18.01 -3.01
CA VAL A 307 15.11 -17.06 -4.07
C VAL A 307 15.39 -17.72 -5.41
N SER A 308 15.37 -19.05 -5.50
CA SER A 308 15.61 -19.79 -6.74
C SER A 308 14.32 -19.97 -7.54
N ILE A 309 14.38 -19.75 -8.86
CA ILE A 309 13.30 -20.10 -9.78
C ILE A 309 13.59 -21.50 -10.30
N ASP A 310 12.85 -22.48 -9.80
CA ASP A 310 13.16 -23.89 -9.99
C ASP A 310 12.46 -24.52 -11.19
N GLY A 311 13.03 -25.62 -11.70
CA GLY A 311 12.36 -26.52 -12.65
C GLY A 311 12.29 -26.03 -14.09
N LEU A 312 13.09 -25.03 -14.47
CA LEU A 312 13.14 -24.45 -15.80
C LEU A 312 14.42 -24.82 -16.56
N GLY A 313 14.29 -25.12 -17.85
CA GLY A 313 15.42 -25.25 -18.77
C GLY A 313 15.57 -24.02 -19.64
N SER A 314 16.79 -23.71 -20.09
CA SER A 314 17.07 -22.57 -20.98
C SER A 314 17.17 -23.00 -22.44
N THR A 315 16.65 -22.17 -23.35
CA THR A 315 16.95 -22.29 -24.78
C THR A 315 18.41 -21.97 -25.13
N ARG A 316 19.13 -21.30 -24.21
CA ARG A 316 20.54 -20.95 -24.33
C ARG A 316 21.30 -21.35 -23.04
N PRO A 317 21.55 -22.65 -22.78
CA PRO A 317 22.14 -23.11 -21.52
C PRO A 317 23.52 -22.53 -21.18
N GLY A 318 24.31 -22.11 -22.18
CA GLY A 318 25.61 -21.47 -21.97
C GLY A 318 25.55 -19.94 -21.87
N ALA A 319 24.39 -19.32 -22.05
CA ALA A 319 24.24 -17.87 -21.98
C ALA A 319 23.95 -17.43 -20.54
N ARG A 320 24.53 -16.30 -20.16
CA ARG A 320 24.21 -15.63 -18.90
C ARG A 320 22.98 -14.73 -19.09
N LEU A 321 22.09 -14.75 -18.13
CA LEU A 321 20.95 -13.85 -18.04
C LEU A 321 21.17 -12.90 -16.87
N VAL A 322 21.15 -11.59 -17.12
CA VAL A 322 21.14 -10.57 -16.05
C VAL A 322 20.23 -9.43 -16.49
N GLY A 323 19.18 -9.15 -15.72
CA GLY A 323 18.33 -8.01 -16.01
C GLY A 323 17.25 -7.76 -14.95
N ARG A 324 16.49 -6.69 -15.14
CA ARG A 324 15.44 -6.27 -14.19
C ARG A 324 14.13 -6.99 -14.50
N ALA A 325 13.48 -7.53 -13.48
CA ALA A 325 12.22 -8.23 -13.63
C ALA A 325 11.11 -7.25 -14.06
N ARG A 326 10.44 -7.59 -15.16
CA ARG A 326 9.07 -7.18 -15.48
C ARG A 326 8.21 -8.41 -15.32
N THR A 327 6.98 -8.28 -14.81
CA THR A 327 6.19 -9.46 -14.44
C THR A 327 4.89 -9.54 -15.22
N LEU A 328 4.45 -10.76 -15.50
CA LEU A 328 3.18 -11.06 -16.17
C LEU A 328 2.52 -12.24 -15.46
N ARG A 329 1.26 -12.07 -15.06
CA ARG A 329 0.49 -13.09 -14.33
C ARG A 329 -0.63 -13.67 -15.17
N TYR A 330 -0.70 -15.00 -15.24
CA TYR A 330 -1.81 -15.72 -15.86
C TYR A 330 -2.73 -16.37 -14.82
N ILE A 331 -4.04 -16.16 -14.96
CA ILE A 331 -5.06 -16.86 -14.18
C ILE A 331 -5.61 -18.08 -14.93
N PRO A 332 -6.19 -19.09 -14.24
CA PRO A 332 -6.76 -20.26 -14.90
C PRO A 332 -7.77 -19.86 -15.97
N ALA A 333 -7.82 -20.62 -17.06
CA ALA A 333 -8.80 -20.38 -18.11
C ALA A 333 -10.23 -20.46 -17.53
N ARG A 334 -11.04 -19.47 -17.90
CA ARG A 334 -12.50 -19.48 -17.80
C ARG A 334 -13.01 -18.77 -19.04
N GLU A 335 -13.98 -19.36 -19.73
CA GLU A 335 -14.35 -18.98 -21.09
C GLU A 335 -14.80 -17.51 -21.20
N ASP A 336 -15.59 -17.02 -20.24
CA ASP A 336 -16.03 -15.61 -20.14
C ASP A 336 -14.88 -14.63 -19.87
N LEU A 337 -13.90 -15.05 -19.06
CA LEU A 337 -12.70 -14.24 -18.78
C LEU A 337 -11.76 -14.19 -19.98
N PHE A 338 -11.66 -15.30 -20.72
CA PHE A 338 -10.89 -15.35 -21.95
C PHE A 338 -11.55 -14.50 -23.06
N GLU A 339 -12.88 -14.51 -23.15
CA GLU A 339 -13.62 -13.63 -24.08
C GLU A 339 -13.33 -12.15 -23.81
N SER A 340 -13.31 -11.74 -22.54
CA SER A 340 -13.10 -10.35 -22.14
C SER A 340 -11.63 -9.91 -22.12
N HIS A 341 -10.69 -10.79 -21.77
CA HIS A 341 -9.28 -10.42 -21.51
C HIS A 341 -8.26 -11.19 -22.36
N GLY A 342 -8.66 -12.27 -23.03
CA GLY A 342 -7.76 -13.16 -23.78
C GLY A 342 -7.48 -12.72 -25.21
N GLY A 343 -8.40 -11.99 -25.85
CA GLY A 343 -8.29 -11.53 -27.24
C GLY A 343 -7.51 -10.22 -27.42
N GLY A 344 -7.39 -9.77 -28.68
CA GLY A 344 -6.92 -8.41 -29.00
C GLY A 344 -5.52 -8.07 -28.45
N TYR A 345 -5.37 -6.84 -27.95
CA TYR A 345 -4.16 -6.32 -27.31
C TYR A 345 -4.18 -6.57 -25.78
N ASN A 346 -4.23 -7.85 -25.42
CA ASN A 346 -4.30 -8.34 -24.05
C ASN A 346 -3.05 -8.06 -23.20
N ALA A 347 -3.10 -8.40 -21.91
CA ALA A 347 -2.00 -8.17 -20.96
C ALA A 347 -0.67 -8.82 -21.39
N GLN A 348 -0.70 -9.99 -22.04
CA GLN A 348 0.51 -10.62 -22.58
C GLN A 348 1.17 -9.72 -23.63
N LYS A 349 0.42 -9.32 -24.66
CA LYS A 349 0.98 -8.48 -25.74
C LYS A 349 1.49 -7.15 -25.21
N ARG A 350 0.74 -6.52 -24.29
CA ARG A 350 1.17 -5.28 -23.62
C ARG A 350 2.49 -5.47 -22.86
N ALA A 351 2.63 -6.56 -22.12
CA ALA A 351 3.87 -6.86 -21.39
C ALA A 351 5.06 -6.93 -22.36
N PHE A 352 4.95 -7.72 -23.43
CA PHE A 352 6.00 -7.85 -24.45
C PHE A 352 6.33 -6.52 -25.15
N ASP A 353 5.33 -5.68 -25.45
CA ASP A 353 5.52 -4.39 -26.11
C ASP A 353 6.14 -3.33 -25.18
N SER A 354 5.89 -3.43 -23.87
CA SER A 354 6.40 -2.49 -22.87
C SER A 354 7.83 -2.79 -22.38
N LEU A 355 8.44 -3.91 -22.80
CA LEU A 355 9.80 -4.26 -22.41
C LEU A 355 10.80 -3.20 -22.88
N GLY A 356 11.76 -2.87 -22.03
CA GLY A 356 12.90 -2.03 -22.33
C GLY A 356 14.22 -2.81 -22.45
N PRO A 357 15.30 -2.15 -22.90
CA PRO A 357 16.63 -2.74 -22.93
C PRO A 357 17.09 -3.25 -21.56
N GLY A 358 17.42 -4.53 -21.47
CA GLY A 358 17.89 -5.16 -20.24
C GLY A 358 16.80 -5.65 -19.27
N ASP A 359 15.52 -5.57 -19.65
CA ASP A 359 14.42 -6.16 -18.88
C ASP A 359 14.39 -7.69 -19.06
N VAL A 360 13.95 -8.40 -18.03
CA VAL A 360 13.64 -9.83 -18.04
C VAL A 360 12.16 -9.99 -17.79
N LEU A 361 11.41 -10.52 -18.74
CA LEU A 361 9.98 -10.79 -18.54
C LEU A 361 9.81 -12.11 -17.78
N VAL A 362 9.29 -12.05 -16.56
CA VAL A 362 8.99 -13.20 -15.70
C VAL A 362 7.49 -13.48 -15.70
N ILE A 363 7.10 -14.67 -16.14
CA ILE A 363 5.71 -15.06 -16.39
C ILE A 363 5.29 -16.14 -15.39
N GLU A 364 4.34 -15.78 -14.49
CA GLU A 364 3.62 -16.75 -13.66
C GLU A 364 2.55 -17.43 -14.50
N ALA A 365 2.79 -18.69 -14.82
CA ALA A 365 1.86 -19.60 -15.46
C ALA A 365 1.41 -20.71 -14.50
N ARG A 366 1.69 -20.57 -13.19
CA ARG A 366 1.26 -21.47 -12.12
C ARG A 366 1.81 -22.89 -12.29
N GLY A 367 2.95 -23.04 -12.97
CA GLY A 367 3.52 -24.34 -13.33
C GLY A 367 2.76 -25.11 -14.42
N GLU A 368 1.81 -24.50 -15.12
CA GLU A 368 0.99 -25.17 -16.13
C GLU A 368 1.74 -25.35 -17.46
N ARG A 369 2.04 -26.61 -17.81
CA ARG A 369 2.82 -26.98 -19.01
C ARG A 369 1.95 -27.36 -20.22
N GLY A 370 0.64 -27.54 -20.03
CA GLY A 370 -0.31 -28.00 -21.04
C GLY A 370 -0.75 -26.92 -22.06
N THR A 371 -0.03 -25.81 -22.14
CA THR A 371 -0.23 -24.73 -23.11
C THR A 371 1.00 -23.80 -23.18
N GLY A 372 1.14 -23.05 -24.27
CA GLY A 372 2.22 -22.09 -24.48
C GLY A 372 1.92 -20.72 -23.86
N THR A 373 2.85 -20.18 -23.08
CA THR A 373 2.80 -18.83 -22.49
C THR A 373 3.48 -17.78 -23.37
N VAL A 374 4.38 -18.22 -24.24
CA VAL A 374 5.11 -17.45 -25.23
C VAL A 374 5.33 -18.34 -26.47
N GLY A 375 5.52 -17.72 -27.63
CA GLY A 375 5.97 -18.37 -28.84
C GLY A 375 6.95 -17.49 -29.61
N ASP A 376 7.42 -17.97 -30.75
CA ASP A 376 8.40 -17.35 -31.64
C ASP A 376 8.19 -15.84 -31.86
N ILE A 377 6.97 -15.40 -32.21
CA ILE A 377 6.68 -13.99 -32.50
C ILE A 377 6.86 -13.09 -31.28
N LEU A 378 6.39 -13.53 -30.11
CA LEU A 378 6.49 -12.75 -28.87
C LEU A 378 7.92 -12.76 -28.33
N ALA A 379 8.62 -13.89 -28.44
CA ALA A 379 10.03 -13.97 -28.10
C ALA A 379 10.89 -13.07 -29.01
N LEU A 380 10.62 -13.07 -30.32
CA LEU A 380 11.26 -12.17 -31.27
C LEU A 380 10.98 -10.71 -30.92
N ARG A 381 9.74 -10.40 -30.51
CA ARG A 381 9.38 -9.04 -30.07
C ARG A 381 10.20 -8.61 -28.85
N ALA A 382 10.32 -9.44 -27.82
CA ALA A 382 11.17 -9.15 -26.67
C ALA A 382 12.63 -8.90 -27.08
N GLN A 383 13.18 -9.72 -27.98
CA GLN A 383 14.54 -9.53 -28.49
C GLN A 383 14.71 -8.19 -29.23
N VAL A 384 13.77 -7.83 -30.12
CA VAL A 384 13.79 -6.56 -30.85
C VAL A 384 13.69 -5.35 -29.90
N ARG A 385 13.01 -5.51 -28.76
CA ARG A 385 12.94 -4.49 -27.70
C ARG A 385 14.22 -4.39 -26.85
N GLY A 386 15.16 -5.31 -27.02
CA GLY A 386 16.41 -5.38 -26.27
C GLY A 386 16.27 -6.02 -24.89
N ALA A 387 15.20 -6.78 -24.64
CA ALA A 387 15.05 -7.51 -23.39
C ALA A 387 16.21 -8.50 -23.19
N ALA A 388 16.69 -8.61 -21.95
CA ALA A 388 17.77 -9.51 -21.58
C ALA A 388 17.33 -10.99 -21.59
N GLY A 389 16.05 -11.28 -21.34
CA GLY A 389 15.54 -12.65 -21.34
C GLY A 389 14.05 -12.78 -21.06
N ILE A 390 13.57 -14.01 -21.16
CA ILE A 390 12.20 -14.41 -20.79
C ILE A 390 12.29 -15.58 -19.82
N VAL A 391 11.49 -15.56 -18.77
CA VAL A 391 11.38 -16.63 -17.77
C VAL A 391 9.90 -16.97 -17.63
N THR A 392 9.54 -18.25 -17.78
CA THR A 392 8.16 -18.71 -17.62
C THR A 392 8.14 -20.07 -16.93
N ASP A 393 7.33 -20.23 -15.89
CA ASP A 393 7.12 -21.55 -15.28
C ASP A 393 6.07 -22.41 -16.02
N GLY A 394 5.55 -21.90 -17.14
CA GLY A 394 4.68 -22.62 -18.06
C GLY A 394 5.37 -23.17 -19.32
N GLY A 395 4.55 -23.71 -20.23
CA GLY A 395 5.00 -24.24 -21.51
C GLY A 395 5.34 -23.15 -22.53
N VAL A 396 6.16 -23.50 -23.54
CA VAL A 396 6.52 -22.62 -24.67
C VAL A 396 6.05 -23.22 -25.98
N ARG A 397 5.39 -22.41 -26.81
CA ARG A 397 4.99 -22.76 -28.17
C ARG A 397 6.14 -22.52 -29.15
N ASP A 398 6.22 -23.35 -30.18
CA ASP A 398 7.25 -23.26 -31.23
C ASP A 398 8.67 -23.20 -30.66
N LEU A 399 8.94 -24.06 -29.65
CA LEU A 399 10.17 -24.00 -28.87
C LEU A 399 11.44 -24.03 -29.73
N ALA A 400 11.46 -24.80 -30.82
CA ALA A 400 12.61 -24.84 -31.73
C ALA A 400 12.87 -23.47 -32.39
N ALA A 401 11.82 -22.75 -32.76
CA ALA A 401 11.94 -21.41 -33.32
C ALA A 401 12.35 -20.39 -32.25
N VAL A 402 11.80 -20.49 -31.04
CA VAL A 402 12.24 -19.67 -29.90
C VAL A 402 13.72 -19.93 -29.57
N ALA A 403 14.18 -21.18 -29.64
CA ALA A 403 15.57 -21.53 -29.38
C ALA A 403 16.54 -21.04 -30.45
N ALA A 404 16.06 -20.77 -31.67
CA ALA A 404 16.86 -20.14 -32.72
C ALA A 404 17.07 -18.63 -32.50
N LEU A 405 16.31 -17.99 -31.59
CA LEU A 405 16.50 -16.60 -31.20
C LEU A 405 17.64 -16.45 -30.18
N ASP A 406 18.28 -15.29 -30.14
CA ASP A 406 19.41 -14.99 -29.25
C ASP A 406 18.97 -14.67 -27.82
N ILE A 407 17.73 -14.24 -27.63
CA ILE A 407 17.18 -14.00 -26.30
C ILE A 407 17.05 -15.31 -25.51
N PRO A 408 17.74 -15.45 -24.36
CA PRO A 408 17.60 -16.64 -23.51
C PRO A 408 16.17 -16.71 -22.97
N THR A 409 15.54 -17.87 -23.17
CA THR A 409 14.19 -18.15 -22.67
C THR A 409 14.23 -19.37 -21.75
N TYR A 410 13.93 -19.15 -20.48
CA TYR A 410 13.80 -20.20 -19.47
C TYR A 410 12.35 -20.67 -19.39
N HIS A 411 12.11 -21.98 -19.47
CA HIS A 411 10.78 -22.55 -19.60
C HIS A 411 10.61 -23.93 -18.95
N ALA A 412 9.35 -24.31 -18.68
CA ALA A 412 9.02 -25.62 -18.10
C ALA A 412 8.78 -26.75 -19.13
N GLY A 413 8.79 -26.44 -20.43
CA GLY A 413 8.79 -27.43 -21.52
C GLY A 413 8.11 -26.93 -22.81
N PRO A 414 8.17 -27.70 -23.91
CA PRO A 414 7.45 -27.37 -25.14
C PRO A 414 5.96 -27.74 -25.05
N HIS A 415 5.09 -26.94 -25.67
CA HIS A 415 3.69 -27.30 -25.89
C HIS A 415 3.10 -26.61 -27.13
N PRO A 416 2.36 -27.32 -28.02
CA PRO A 416 1.90 -26.74 -29.29
C PRO A 416 0.69 -25.82 -29.18
N ALA A 417 -0.10 -25.92 -28.11
CA ALA A 417 -1.33 -25.12 -27.95
C ALA A 417 -1.05 -23.66 -27.57
N VAL A 418 -1.92 -22.75 -28.03
CA VAL A 418 -1.91 -21.34 -27.65
C VAL A 418 -2.49 -21.11 -26.25
N LEU A 419 -2.09 -20.01 -25.62
CA LEU A 419 -2.39 -19.67 -24.21
C LEU A 419 -3.85 -19.90 -23.81
N GLY A 420 -4.81 -19.54 -24.67
CA GLY A 420 -6.25 -19.58 -24.39
C GLY A 420 -6.83 -20.96 -24.09
N ARG A 421 -6.06 -22.03 -24.27
CA ARG A 421 -6.42 -23.37 -23.81
C ARG A 421 -6.51 -23.47 -22.27
N ARG A 422 -5.61 -22.80 -21.54
CA ARG A 422 -5.50 -22.92 -20.06
C ARG A 422 -5.15 -21.62 -19.32
N HIS A 423 -4.91 -20.53 -20.04
CA HIS A 423 -4.55 -19.24 -19.46
C HIS A 423 -5.48 -18.12 -19.92
N VAL A 424 -5.74 -17.21 -19.00
CA VAL A 424 -6.13 -15.82 -19.31
C VAL A 424 -4.99 -14.92 -18.83
N PRO A 425 -4.43 -14.06 -19.70
CA PRO A 425 -3.43 -13.08 -19.28
C PRO A 425 -4.11 -11.97 -18.49
N TRP A 426 -3.67 -11.71 -17.27
CA TRP A 426 -4.44 -10.92 -16.29
C TRP A 426 -3.71 -9.63 -15.90
N ASP A 427 -2.67 -9.74 -15.08
CA ASP A 427 -1.94 -8.59 -14.54
C ASP A 427 -0.54 -8.48 -15.14
N THR A 428 -0.02 -7.26 -15.19
CA THR A 428 1.37 -6.94 -15.51
C THR A 428 1.96 -6.10 -14.39
N ASP A 429 3.26 -6.23 -14.13
CA ASP A 429 4.00 -5.41 -13.16
C ASP A 429 3.43 -5.46 -11.73
N LEU A 430 3.02 -6.66 -11.31
CA LEU A 430 2.71 -6.99 -9.91
C LEU A 430 3.66 -8.07 -9.39
N THR A 431 3.70 -8.27 -8.08
CA THR A 431 4.40 -9.44 -7.50
C THR A 431 3.79 -10.73 -8.03
N VAL A 432 4.62 -11.62 -8.56
CA VAL A 432 4.23 -12.93 -9.10
C VAL A 432 4.98 -14.07 -8.43
N ALA A 433 4.42 -15.28 -8.51
CA ALA A 433 5.08 -16.51 -8.12
C ALA A 433 5.53 -17.28 -9.37
N CYS A 434 6.83 -17.44 -9.59
CA CYS A 434 7.37 -18.16 -10.74
C CYS A 434 8.37 -19.21 -10.29
N GLY A 435 8.12 -20.48 -10.62
CA GLY A 435 9.04 -21.57 -10.26
C GLY A 435 9.31 -21.69 -8.76
N GLY A 436 8.34 -21.31 -7.91
CA GLY A 436 8.46 -21.35 -6.46
C GLY A 436 9.04 -20.08 -5.81
N ALA A 437 9.65 -19.16 -6.58
CA ALA A 437 10.13 -17.88 -6.06
C ALA A 437 9.07 -16.78 -6.18
N SER A 438 9.10 -15.85 -5.22
CA SER A 438 8.40 -14.57 -5.33
C SER A 438 9.26 -13.59 -6.14
N VAL A 439 8.67 -12.96 -7.15
CA VAL A 439 9.36 -11.99 -8.02
C VAL A 439 8.56 -10.70 -8.03
N GLN A 440 9.20 -9.60 -7.63
CA GLN A 440 8.64 -8.26 -7.74
C GLN A 440 9.17 -7.57 -8.99
N PRO A 441 8.39 -6.66 -9.61
CA PRO A 441 8.92 -5.75 -10.60
C PRO A 441 10.14 -5.01 -10.05
N GLY A 442 11.23 -4.98 -10.83
CA GLY A 442 12.49 -4.34 -10.44
C GLY A 442 13.50 -5.24 -9.71
N ASP A 443 13.12 -6.44 -9.27
CA ASP A 443 14.11 -7.42 -8.80
C ASP A 443 15.13 -7.75 -9.89
N VAL A 444 16.34 -8.15 -9.51
CA VAL A 444 17.36 -8.58 -10.49
C VAL A 444 17.29 -10.09 -10.67
N ILE A 445 17.02 -10.51 -11.89
CA ILE A 445 17.06 -11.91 -12.29
C ILE A 445 18.45 -12.22 -12.80
N VAL A 446 19.10 -13.21 -12.19
CA VAL A 446 20.40 -13.72 -12.62
C VAL A 446 20.23 -15.19 -12.98
N GLY A 447 20.69 -15.57 -14.17
CA GLY A 447 20.61 -16.93 -14.66
C GLY A 447 21.91 -17.38 -15.32
N ASP A 448 22.23 -18.65 -15.12
CA ASP A 448 23.29 -19.36 -15.82
C ASP A 448 22.87 -20.82 -16.08
N ALA A 449 23.84 -21.71 -16.28
CA ALA A 449 23.60 -23.13 -16.53
C ALA A 449 23.04 -23.88 -15.31
N ASP A 450 23.28 -23.38 -14.10
CA ASP A 450 22.86 -24.04 -12.86
C ASP A 450 21.42 -23.68 -12.49
N GLY A 451 20.95 -22.50 -12.91
CA GLY A 451 19.56 -22.11 -12.73
C GLY A 451 19.36 -20.60 -12.74
N LEU A 452 18.32 -20.18 -12.03
CA LEU A 452 17.86 -18.79 -11.93
C LEU A 452 17.73 -18.39 -10.46
N ILE A 453 18.16 -17.18 -10.15
CA ILE A 453 18.02 -16.59 -8.82
C ILE A 453 17.44 -15.17 -8.90
N VAL A 454 16.60 -14.86 -7.93
CA VAL A 454 15.98 -13.56 -7.71
C VAL A 454 16.76 -12.83 -6.64
N ILE A 455 17.29 -11.65 -6.97
CA ILE A 455 17.97 -10.78 -6.02
C ILE A 455 17.08 -9.56 -5.79
N PRO A 456 16.57 -9.34 -4.55
CA PRO A 456 15.84 -8.13 -4.23
C PRO A 456 16.67 -6.89 -4.56
N SER A 457 16.07 -5.93 -5.27
CA SER A 457 16.78 -4.76 -5.82
C SER A 457 17.65 -4.02 -4.80
N HIS A 458 17.13 -3.83 -3.59
CA HIS A 458 17.82 -3.15 -2.48
C HIS A 458 19.01 -3.92 -1.88
N LEU A 459 19.22 -5.19 -2.24
CA LEU A 459 20.33 -6.03 -1.76
C LEU A 459 21.40 -6.31 -2.82
N VAL A 460 21.19 -5.92 -4.08
CA VAL A 460 22.03 -6.36 -5.20
C VAL A 460 23.49 -5.96 -4.99
N GLU A 461 23.76 -4.69 -4.69
CA GLU A 461 25.13 -4.20 -4.50
C GLU A 461 25.85 -4.95 -3.37
N GLU A 462 25.18 -5.14 -2.23
CA GLU A 462 25.74 -5.79 -1.05
C GLU A 462 26.02 -7.28 -1.30
N VAL A 463 25.07 -7.98 -1.95
CA VAL A 463 25.18 -9.39 -2.30
C VAL A 463 26.30 -9.61 -3.31
N VAL A 464 26.38 -8.78 -4.35
CA VAL A 464 27.39 -8.88 -5.40
C VAL A 464 28.79 -8.58 -4.85
N ALA A 465 28.95 -7.52 -4.05
CA ALA A 465 30.23 -7.22 -3.42
C ALA A 465 30.73 -8.39 -2.55
N SER A 466 29.81 -8.99 -1.77
CA SER A 466 30.14 -10.15 -0.93
C SER A 466 30.44 -11.42 -1.75
N ALA A 467 29.74 -11.60 -2.89
CA ALA A 467 29.96 -12.71 -3.79
C ALA A 467 31.33 -12.62 -4.47
N ILE A 468 31.76 -11.43 -4.92
CA ILE A 468 33.09 -11.22 -5.50
C ILE A 468 34.20 -11.59 -4.52
N VAL A 469 34.05 -11.23 -3.24
CA VAL A 469 35.02 -11.61 -2.20
C VAL A 469 35.04 -13.13 -2.04
N GLN A 470 33.88 -13.77 -2.00
CA GLN A 470 33.78 -15.22 -1.87
C GLN A 470 34.39 -15.95 -3.08
N GLU A 471 34.17 -15.51 -4.32
CA GLU A 471 34.79 -16.10 -5.53
C GLU A 471 36.33 -16.04 -5.48
N ARG A 472 36.90 -14.96 -4.95
CA ARG A 472 38.36 -14.83 -4.77
C ARG A 472 38.88 -15.80 -3.71
N GLU A 473 38.16 -15.95 -2.60
CA GLU A 473 38.48 -16.93 -1.57
C GLU A 473 38.41 -18.35 -2.13
N GLU A 474 37.37 -18.66 -2.90
CA GLU A 474 37.18 -19.97 -3.54
C GLU A 474 38.25 -20.25 -4.61
N THR A 475 38.70 -19.23 -5.34
CA THR A 475 39.83 -19.35 -6.29
C THR A 475 41.11 -19.77 -5.56
N PHE A 476 41.41 -19.15 -4.42
CA PHE A 476 42.54 -19.53 -3.57
C PHE A 476 42.39 -20.96 -3.04
N ILE A 477 41.20 -21.29 -2.51
CA ILE A 477 40.91 -22.63 -1.97
C ILE A 477 41.09 -23.69 -3.06
N ALA A 478 40.56 -23.45 -4.26
CA ALA A 478 40.72 -24.34 -5.41
C ALA A 478 42.20 -24.50 -5.80
N ALA A 479 42.99 -23.43 -5.79
CA ALA A 479 44.42 -23.49 -6.05
C ALA A 479 45.17 -24.31 -4.98
N MET A 480 44.83 -24.17 -3.71
CA MET A 480 45.43 -24.96 -2.63
C MET A 480 45.04 -26.43 -2.70
N VAL A 481 43.78 -26.74 -3.01
CA VAL A 481 43.34 -28.12 -3.26
C VAL A 481 44.06 -28.70 -4.47
N ALA A 482 44.21 -27.95 -5.55
CA ALA A 482 44.96 -28.37 -6.75
C ALA A 482 46.46 -28.59 -6.45
N ALA A 483 47.02 -27.85 -5.50
CA ALA A 483 48.38 -28.06 -4.99
C ALA A 483 48.51 -29.26 -4.03
N GLY A 484 47.41 -29.96 -3.73
CA GLY A 484 47.39 -31.20 -2.94
C GLY A 484 47.07 -31.01 -1.46
N HIS A 485 46.67 -29.82 -1.02
CA HIS A 485 46.24 -29.59 0.36
C HIS A 485 44.86 -30.21 0.64
N GLY A 486 44.67 -30.71 1.87
CA GLY A 486 43.38 -31.22 2.33
C GLY A 486 42.35 -30.10 2.56
N VAL A 487 41.06 -30.44 2.49
CA VAL A 487 39.95 -29.48 2.63
C VAL A 487 39.63 -29.11 4.08
N ASP A 488 40.06 -29.93 5.06
CA ASP A 488 39.81 -29.67 6.47
C ASP A 488 40.54 -28.41 6.95
N GLY A 489 39.80 -27.49 7.56
CA GLY A 489 40.28 -26.16 7.92
C GLY A 489 40.56 -25.21 6.74
N LEU A 490 40.53 -25.67 5.49
CA LEU A 490 40.66 -24.85 4.28
C LEU A 490 39.29 -24.38 3.76
N TYR A 491 38.25 -25.21 3.90
CA TYR A 491 36.88 -24.88 3.48
C TYR A 491 35.85 -25.24 4.57
N PRO A 492 35.44 -24.28 5.45
CA PRO A 492 35.83 -22.86 5.45
C PRO A 492 37.24 -22.62 6.04
N MET A 493 37.92 -21.57 5.56
CA MET A 493 39.27 -21.22 6.00
C MET A 493 39.36 -20.86 7.49
N ASN A 494 40.23 -21.57 8.21
CA ASN A 494 40.64 -21.29 9.57
C ASN A 494 41.64 -20.11 9.63
N ALA A 495 42.15 -19.79 10.83
CA ALA A 495 43.04 -18.64 11.03
C ALA A 495 44.36 -18.73 10.24
N GLU A 496 44.91 -19.93 10.08
CA GLU A 496 46.15 -20.18 9.34
C GLU A 496 45.95 -19.95 7.84
N TRP A 497 44.94 -20.58 7.25
CA TRP A 497 44.62 -20.42 5.83
C TRP A 497 44.20 -18.99 5.47
N ARG A 498 43.54 -18.28 6.39
CA ARG A 498 43.24 -16.84 6.21
C ARG A 498 44.52 -15.99 6.19
N ALA A 499 45.58 -16.37 6.90
CA ALA A 499 46.86 -15.67 6.81
C ALA A 499 47.54 -15.95 5.47
N SER A 500 47.55 -17.20 5.01
CA SER A 500 48.08 -17.58 3.69
C SER A 500 47.32 -16.91 2.54
N TYR A 501 46.00 -16.78 2.64
CA TYR A 501 45.19 -16.08 1.65
C TYR A 501 45.56 -14.60 1.52
N ARG A 502 45.83 -13.90 2.63
CA ARG A 502 46.26 -12.49 2.58
C ARG A 502 47.57 -12.31 1.85
N VAL A 503 48.53 -13.20 2.08
CA VAL A 503 49.82 -13.20 1.36
C VAL A 503 49.59 -13.48 -0.12
N TRP A 504 48.78 -14.49 -0.46
CA TRP A 504 48.44 -14.81 -1.84
C TRP A 504 47.75 -13.65 -2.57
N GLN A 505 46.89 -12.89 -1.88
CA GLN A 505 46.26 -11.70 -2.45
C GLN A 505 47.27 -10.59 -2.77
N GLU A 506 48.26 -10.37 -1.90
CA GLU A 506 49.32 -9.37 -2.11
C GLU A 506 50.23 -9.75 -3.29
N GLU A 507 50.44 -11.05 -3.54
CA GLU A 507 51.25 -11.54 -4.67
C GLU A 507 50.53 -11.46 -6.03
N GLN A 508 49.20 -11.31 -6.03
CA GLN A 508 48.36 -11.26 -7.23
C GLN A 508 47.87 -9.83 -7.57
N ALA A 509 48.15 -8.85 -6.71
CA ALA A 509 47.83 -7.43 -6.91
C ALA A 509 48.95 -6.71 -7.67
#